data_AF-A0A812IPM6-F1
#
_entry.id   AF-A0A812IPM6-F1
#
_cell.length_a   1.000
_cell.length_b   1.000
_cell.length_c   1.000
_cell.angle_alpha   90.00
_cell.angle_beta   90.00
_cell.angle_gamma   90.00
#
_symmetry.space_group_name_H-M   'P 1'
#
loop_
_entity.id
_entity.type
_entity.pdbx_description
1 polymer ?
#
loop_
_entity_poly.entity_id
_entity_poly.type
_entity_poly.pdbx_seq_one_letter_code
_entity_poly.pdbx_strand_id
1 'polypeptide(L)'
;MRGVAVEPVRKHFEDAEGLLRQGRFANVSVVQVALGRHDGTVPPPGVTLLPLTCFQSKGAVHQEHYDWDMSYLRNMSSVGAISSHLEYFHSRLVDKAEVAVPLRRDNVQLWSWRRLTREMGFHGCEVLVLDTEGCDVEILRSMAYHCWWRPEERPWLIQFESNGLSNARGDGSDEDAVVSELEEMGYMLVGKSKTDTHMVLREKAVEGSPLHHWMLTWRCSYCGRREGYPYLDDPYTGYTSCSNCRERPSRAGYGWY
;
A
#
# COMPACT_ATOMS: atom_id res chain seq x y z
N MET A 1 5.12 13.85 18.66
CA MET A 1 5.06 13.50 17.22
C MET A 1 3.66 12.99 16.92
N ARG A 2 3.03 13.40 15.81
CA ARG A 2 1.68 12.96 15.40
C ARG A 2 1.70 11.98 14.23
N GLY A 3 2.79 11.92 13.47
CA GLY A 3 2.93 10.96 12.38
C GLY A 3 4.38 10.83 11.91
N VAL A 4 4.68 9.69 11.29
CA VAL A 4 5.95 9.40 10.64
C VAL A 4 5.63 8.98 9.21
N ALA A 5 6.17 9.71 8.23
CA ALA A 5 6.16 9.34 6.83
C ALA A 5 7.52 8.70 6.47
N VAL A 6 7.48 7.60 5.73
CA VAL A 6 8.67 6.89 5.28
C VAL A 6 8.66 6.81 3.76
N GLU A 7 9.72 7.30 3.12
CA GLU A 7 9.77 7.46 1.67
C GLU A 7 11.18 7.17 1.15
N PRO A 8 11.42 6.05 0.44
CA PRO A 8 12.74 5.73 -0.09
C PRO A 8 13.16 6.62 -1.27
N VAL A 9 12.22 7.16 -2.05
CA VAL A 9 12.50 7.95 -3.24
C VAL A 9 12.86 9.38 -2.85
N ARG A 10 14.12 9.74 -3.11
CA ARG A 10 14.68 11.06 -2.75
C ARG A 10 13.81 12.24 -3.16
N LYS A 11 13.28 12.23 -4.39
CA LYS A 11 12.46 13.34 -4.90
C LYS A 11 11.16 13.50 -4.10
N HIS A 12 10.45 12.40 -3.82
CA HIS A 12 9.22 12.45 -3.03
C HIS A 12 9.51 12.87 -1.59
N PHE A 13 10.62 12.41 -1.02
CA PHE A 13 11.09 12.86 0.28
C PHE A 13 11.32 14.38 0.29
N GLU A 14 12.03 14.93 -0.70
CA GLU A 14 12.28 16.37 -0.84
C GLU A 14 10.96 17.16 -1.01
N ASP A 15 10.02 16.64 -1.78
CA ASP A 15 8.68 17.22 -1.96
C ASP A 15 7.89 17.22 -0.64
N ALA A 16 7.91 16.12 0.12
CA ALA A 16 7.28 15.99 1.43
C ALA A 16 7.90 16.94 2.46
N GLU A 17 9.23 17.07 2.49
CA GLU A 17 9.93 18.06 3.31
C GLU A 17 9.51 19.49 2.95
N GLY A 18 9.33 19.78 1.66
CA GLY A 18 8.81 21.06 1.19
C GLY A 18 7.45 21.39 1.78
N LEU A 19 6.52 20.42 1.80
CA LEU A 19 5.20 20.57 2.40
C LEU A 19 5.26 20.76 3.93
N LEU A 20 6.21 20.10 4.61
CA LEU A 20 6.44 20.26 6.04
C LEU A 20 6.96 21.67 6.38
N ARG A 21 7.91 22.19 5.60
CA ARG A 21 8.46 23.55 5.77
C ARG A 21 7.40 24.65 5.56
N GLN A 22 6.39 24.38 4.75
CA GLN A 22 5.23 25.26 4.57
C GLN A 22 4.25 25.25 5.76
N GLY A 23 4.48 24.43 6.79
CA GLY A 23 3.64 24.34 7.97
C GLY A 23 2.31 23.60 7.74
N ARG A 24 2.14 22.90 6.61
CA ARG A 24 0.90 22.18 6.28
C ARG A 24 0.63 20.98 7.19
N PHE A 25 1.69 20.37 7.74
CA PHE A 25 1.60 19.20 8.61
C PHE A 25 2.45 19.37 9.87
N ALA A 26 1.92 20.10 10.85
CA ALA A 26 2.59 20.26 12.13
C ALA A 26 2.72 18.91 12.86
N ASN A 27 3.91 18.64 13.42
CA ASN A 27 4.24 17.43 14.19
C ASN A 27 4.34 16.12 13.38
N VAL A 28 4.52 16.20 12.07
CA VAL A 28 4.87 15.04 11.23
C VAL A 28 6.38 15.05 10.99
N SER A 29 7.00 13.88 11.09
CA SER A 29 8.39 13.67 10.68
C SER A 29 8.41 12.87 9.38
N VAL A 30 9.35 13.16 8.48
CA VAL A 30 9.60 12.36 7.28
C VAL A 30 11.02 11.81 7.34
N VAL A 31 11.21 10.57 6.89
CA VAL A 31 12.53 9.91 6.86
C VAL A 31 12.76 9.21 5.51
N GLN A 32 13.95 9.42 4.94
CA GLN A 32 14.31 8.87 3.64
C GLN A 32 14.92 7.47 3.76
N VAL A 33 14.07 6.45 3.91
CA VAL A 33 14.50 5.05 4.01
C VAL A 33 13.48 4.13 3.34
N ALA A 34 13.91 2.93 2.99
CA ALA A 34 13.00 1.83 2.68
C ALA A 34 12.65 1.08 3.98
N LEU A 35 11.45 0.49 4.03
CA LEU A 35 11.07 -0.44 5.10
C LEU A 35 11.05 -1.88 4.57
N GLY A 36 11.39 -2.81 5.44
CA GLY A 36 11.28 -4.24 5.17
C GLY A 36 11.53 -5.07 6.41
N ARG A 37 11.72 -6.37 6.22
CA ARG A 37 11.83 -7.32 7.33
C ARG A 37 13.05 -7.08 8.22
N HIS A 38 14.19 -6.75 7.62
CA HIS A 38 15.49 -6.65 8.29
C HIS A 38 16.21 -5.35 7.94
N ASP A 39 17.12 -4.92 8.81
CA ASP A 39 17.99 -3.77 8.53
C ASP A 39 19.00 -4.12 7.43
N GLY A 40 19.31 -3.15 6.56
CA GLY A 40 20.28 -3.36 5.49
C GLY A 40 20.40 -2.18 4.54
N THR A 41 20.72 -2.48 3.28
CA THR A 41 20.78 -1.51 2.18
C THR A 41 20.24 -2.19 0.95
N VAL A 42 19.38 -1.49 0.22
CA VAL A 42 18.73 -1.99 -0.99
C VAL A 42 18.80 -0.94 -2.08
N PRO A 43 18.95 -1.34 -3.35
CA PRO A 43 18.86 -0.44 -4.49
C PRO A 43 17.43 -0.48 -5.07
N PRO A 44 16.47 0.32 -4.58
CA PRO A 44 15.17 0.41 -5.23
C PRO A 44 15.36 0.83 -6.70
N PRO A 45 14.69 0.17 -7.66
CA PRO A 45 14.74 0.57 -9.04
C PRO A 45 14.03 1.93 -9.17
N GLY A 46 14.74 2.89 -9.74
CA GLY A 46 14.16 4.15 -10.19
C GLY A 46 14.29 4.29 -11.70
N VAL A 47 13.63 5.29 -12.27
CA VAL A 47 13.74 5.61 -13.71
C VAL A 47 14.57 6.87 -13.95
N THR A 48 15.30 6.89 -15.06
CA THR A 48 16.03 8.08 -15.54
C THR A 48 15.15 8.88 -16.48
N LEU A 49 15.04 10.19 -16.25
CA LEU A 49 14.29 11.06 -17.16
C LEU A 49 15.05 11.23 -18.47
N LEU A 50 14.36 11.04 -19.59
CA LEU A 50 14.92 11.31 -20.91
C LEU A 50 14.73 12.80 -21.24
N PRO A 51 15.69 13.43 -21.91
CA PRO A 51 15.55 14.80 -22.36
C PRO A 51 14.46 14.91 -23.44
N LEU A 52 13.78 16.06 -23.52
CA LEU A 52 12.75 16.32 -24.54
C LEU A 52 13.26 16.15 -25.98
N THR A 53 14.57 16.28 -26.20
CA THR A 53 15.22 16.02 -27.49
C THR A 53 15.01 14.60 -28.00
N CYS A 54 14.78 13.62 -27.12
CA CYS A 54 14.46 12.25 -27.51
C CYS A 54 13.11 12.11 -28.26
N PHE A 55 12.23 13.12 -28.18
CA PHE A 55 10.89 13.08 -28.77
C PHE A 55 10.72 14.01 -29.98
N GLN A 56 11.72 14.85 -30.30
CA GLN A 56 11.64 15.86 -31.36
C GLN A 56 11.29 15.27 -32.74
N SER A 57 11.72 14.04 -33.03
CA SER A 57 11.44 13.35 -34.29
C SER A 57 10.22 12.42 -34.24
N LYS A 58 9.62 12.20 -33.06
CA LYS A 58 8.56 11.22 -32.83
C LYS A 58 7.15 11.84 -32.73
N GLY A 59 7.06 13.15 -32.48
CA GLY A 59 5.80 13.88 -32.43
C GLY A 59 5.04 13.74 -31.10
N ALA A 60 3.92 14.48 -30.97
CA ALA A 60 3.22 14.70 -29.71
C ALA A 60 2.64 13.44 -29.06
N VAL A 61 2.12 12.48 -29.84
CA VAL A 61 1.50 11.25 -29.32
C VAL A 61 2.50 10.39 -28.55
N HIS A 62 3.74 10.27 -29.03
CA HIS A 62 4.79 9.53 -28.32
C HIS A 62 5.18 10.21 -27.01
N GLN A 63 5.17 11.55 -26.99
CA GLN A 63 5.41 12.32 -25.78
C GLN A 63 4.28 12.13 -24.76
N GLU A 64 3.01 12.12 -25.19
CA GLU A 64 1.87 11.84 -24.31
C GLU A 64 1.95 10.44 -23.70
N HIS A 65 2.30 9.41 -24.50
CA HIS A 65 2.53 8.06 -23.99
C HIS A 65 3.70 8.00 -23.01
N TYR A 66 4.81 8.69 -23.32
CA TYR A 66 5.95 8.81 -22.43
C TYR A 66 5.55 9.45 -21.10
N ASP A 67 4.88 10.60 -21.14
CA ASP A 67 4.51 11.35 -19.95
C ASP A 67 3.52 10.56 -19.08
N TRP A 68 2.55 9.86 -19.69
CA TRP A 68 1.64 8.97 -18.98
C TRP A 68 2.37 7.82 -18.28
N ASP A 69 3.15 7.03 -19.01
CA ASP A 69 3.79 5.83 -18.46
C ASP A 69 4.94 6.21 -17.48
N MET A 70 5.63 7.33 -17.72
CA MET A 70 6.61 7.87 -16.77
C MET A 70 5.97 8.47 -15.52
N SER A 71 4.75 9.00 -15.57
CA SER A 71 4.07 9.47 -14.36
C SER A 71 3.92 8.33 -13.35
N TYR A 72 3.59 7.14 -13.84
CA TYR A 72 3.49 5.93 -13.03
C TYR A 72 4.87 5.46 -12.53
N LEU A 73 5.84 5.31 -13.44
CA LEU A 73 7.19 4.84 -13.07
C LEU A 73 7.98 5.78 -12.16
N ARG A 74 7.69 7.08 -12.17
CA ARG A 74 8.31 8.05 -11.24
C ARG A 74 7.80 7.88 -9.82
N ASN A 75 6.54 7.48 -9.68
CA ASN A 75 5.86 7.39 -8.39
C ASN A 75 6.04 6.02 -7.73
N MET A 76 6.43 5.00 -8.50
CA MET A 76 6.69 3.67 -7.96
C MET A 76 8.11 3.48 -7.45
N SER A 77 8.23 2.79 -6.31
CA SER A 77 9.51 2.23 -5.88
C SER A 77 9.30 0.86 -5.25
N SER A 78 9.97 -0.15 -5.78
CA SER A 78 9.95 -1.51 -5.24
C SER A 78 11.26 -1.82 -4.52
N VAL A 79 11.22 -2.69 -3.52
CA VAL A 79 12.43 -3.08 -2.79
C VAL A 79 12.86 -4.49 -3.20
N GLY A 80 14.09 -4.61 -3.67
CA GLY A 80 14.77 -5.88 -3.91
C GLY A 80 14.46 -6.60 -5.23
N ALA A 81 13.28 -6.42 -5.82
CA ALA A 81 12.95 -6.93 -7.17
C ALA A 81 12.12 -5.88 -7.92
N ILE A 82 12.15 -5.93 -9.25
CA ILE A 82 11.28 -5.11 -10.09
C ILE A 82 9.88 -5.73 -10.04
N SER A 83 8.85 -4.93 -9.75
CA SER A 83 7.46 -5.41 -9.79
C SER A 83 7.02 -5.66 -11.24
N SER A 84 6.10 -6.61 -11.44
CA SER A 84 5.50 -6.88 -12.77
C SER A 84 4.83 -5.64 -13.38
N HIS A 85 4.31 -4.75 -12.54
CA HIS A 85 3.78 -3.45 -12.96
C HIS A 85 4.89 -2.57 -13.52
N LEU A 86 6.03 -2.46 -12.82
CA LEU A 86 7.17 -1.69 -13.33
C LEU A 86 7.67 -2.26 -14.66
N GLU A 87 7.76 -3.58 -14.81
CA GLU A 87 8.12 -4.23 -16.08
C GLU A 87 7.11 -3.92 -17.20
N TYR A 88 5.81 -3.96 -16.89
CA TYR A 88 4.75 -3.66 -17.84
C TYR A 88 4.83 -2.21 -18.36
N PHE A 89 4.93 -1.24 -17.46
CA PHE A 89 5.03 0.17 -17.86
C PHE A 89 6.35 0.49 -18.56
N HIS A 90 7.44 -0.15 -18.13
CA HIS A 90 8.73 -0.03 -18.82
C HIS A 90 8.67 -0.58 -20.26
N SER A 91 8.05 -1.74 -20.46
CA SER A 91 7.87 -2.33 -21.79
C SER A 91 6.99 -1.44 -22.68
N ARG A 92 5.92 -0.85 -22.13
CA ARG A 92 5.09 0.10 -22.86
C ARG A 92 5.84 1.35 -23.34
N LEU A 93 6.84 1.83 -22.60
CA LEU A 93 7.67 2.94 -23.07
C LEU A 93 8.45 2.56 -24.33
N VAL A 94 8.92 1.31 -24.40
CA VAL A 94 9.59 0.78 -25.60
C VAL A 94 8.57 0.60 -26.73
N ASP A 95 7.39 0.06 -26.46
CA ASP A 95 6.43 -0.29 -27.50
C ASP A 95 5.60 0.90 -28.03
N LYS A 96 5.23 1.84 -27.15
CA LYS A 96 4.30 2.95 -27.46
C LYS A 96 4.98 4.31 -27.57
N ALA A 97 5.97 4.56 -26.73
CA ALA A 97 6.75 5.80 -26.80
C ALA A 97 8.05 5.61 -27.62
N GLU A 98 8.36 4.37 -28.02
CA GLU A 98 9.55 4.00 -28.78
C GLU A 98 10.85 4.52 -28.16
N VAL A 99 10.95 4.47 -26.82
CA VAL A 99 12.12 4.92 -26.07
C VAL A 99 12.49 3.90 -25.01
N ALA A 100 13.80 3.64 -24.89
CA ALA A 100 14.34 2.83 -23.81
C ALA A 100 14.72 3.75 -22.64
N VAL A 101 14.00 3.65 -21.53
CA VAL A 101 14.30 4.42 -20.31
C VAL A 101 15.24 3.61 -19.42
N PRO A 102 16.45 4.10 -19.10
CA PRO A 102 17.34 3.37 -18.19
C PRO A 102 16.77 3.32 -16.76
N LEU A 103 16.80 2.11 -16.18
CA LEU A 103 16.58 1.94 -14.75
C LEU A 103 17.86 2.32 -14.00
N ARG A 104 17.72 3.20 -13.00
CA ARG A 104 18.76 3.54 -12.04
C ARG A 104 18.57 2.74 -10.75
N ARG A 105 19.66 2.53 -10.02
CA ARG A 105 19.69 1.79 -8.76
C ARG A 105 20.49 2.61 -7.75
N ASP A 106 19.79 3.50 -7.07
CA ASP A 106 20.38 4.31 -6.00
C ASP A 106 20.23 3.55 -4.69
N ASN A 107 21.33 3.32 -3.97
CA ASN A 107 21.28 2.61 -2.69
C ASN A 107 20.55 3.45 -1.64
N VAL A 108 19.56 2.86 -0.98
CA VAL A 108 18.81 3.44 0.15
C VAL A 108 18.95 2.52 1.36
N GLN A 109 18.99 3.10 2.55
CA GLN A 109 18.97 2.30 3.78
C GLN A 109 17.64 1.55 3.90
N LEU A 110 17.72 0.27 4.24
CA LEU A 110 16.56 -0.55 4.59
C LEU A 110 16.48 -0.64 6.11
N TRP A 111 15.33 -0.27 6.67
CA TRP A 111 15.06 -0.34 8.10
C TRP A 111 13.99 -1.38 8.40
N SER A 112 14.20 -2.13 9.47
CA SER A 112 13.15 -2.90 10.13
C SER A 112 12.19 -1.98 10.90
N TRP A 113 10.99 -2.48 11.21
CA TRP A 113 10.03 -1.76 12.06
C TRP A 113 10.63 -1.37 13.41
N ARG A 114 11.40 -2.29 14.02
CA ARG A 114 12.11 -2.05 15.29
C ARG A 114 13.12 -0.91 15.19
N ARG A 115 13.84 -0.81 14.07
CA ARG A 115 14.76 0.31 13.86
C ARG A 115 14.00 1.61 13.66
N LEU A 116 12.94 1.60 12.85
CA LEU A 116 12.09 2.76 12.63
C LEU A 116 11.55 3.34 13.96
N THR A 117 10.98 2.50 14.82
CA THR A 117 10.43 2.94 16.12
C THR A 117 11.52 3.54 17.02
N ARG A 118 12.72 2.96 17.03
CA ARG A 118 13.87 3.45 17.79
C ARG A 118 14.39 4.79 17.28
N GLU A 119 14.67 4.90 15.99
CA GLU A 119 15.26 6.12 15.40
C GLU A 119 14.28 7.29 15.41
N MET A 120 12.98 6.99 15.24
CA MET A 120 11.92 8.01 15.24
C MET A 120 11.31 8.24 16.64
N GLY A 121 11.68 7.44 17.64
CA GLY A 121 11.27 7.64 19.03
C GLY A 121 9.76 7.51 19.27
N PHE A 122 9.08 6.56 18.63
CA PHE A 122 7.66 6.27 18.87
C PHE A 122 7.43 4.84 19.38
N HIS A 123 6.30 4.65 20.07
CA HIS A 123 5.90 3.40 20.70
C HIS A 123 4.55 2.96 20.14
N GLY A 124 4.58 2.32 18.97
CA GLY A 124 3.37 1.99 18.22
C GLY A 124 2.70 3.17 17.53
N CYS A 125 1.60 2.88 16.83
CA CYS A 125 0.77 3.88 16.17
C CYS A 125 -0.71 3.51 16.27
N GLU A 126 -1.61 4.47 16.07
CA GLU A 126 -3.05 4.19 15.97
C GLU A 126 -3.39 3.65 14.56
N VAL A 127 -2.74 4.20 13.54
CA VAL A 127 -2.99 3.89 12.13
C VAL A 127 -1.66 3.60 11.44
N LEU A 128 -1.60 2.48 10.73
CA LEU A 128 -0.54 2.13 9.80
C LEU A 128 -1.14 2.06 8.39
N VAL A 129 -0.64 2.91 7.49
CA VAL A 129 -0.98 2.89 6.07
C VAL A 129 0.25 2.48 5.29
N LEU A 130 0.13 1.40 4.51
CA LEU A 130 1.14 0.93 3.59
C LEU A 130 0.60 1.12 2.18
N ASP A 131 1.37 1.84 1.38
CA ASP A 131 1.17 2.03 -0.05
C ASP A 131 2.56 1.82 -0.65
N THR A 132 3.02 0.57 -0.62
CA THR A 132 4.37 0.21 -1.06
C THR A 132 4.31 -0.86 -2.13
N GLU A 133 5.03 -0.61 -3.23
CA GLU A 133 5.09 -1.52 -4.36
C GLU A 133 5.86 -2.79 -3.98
N GLY A 134 5.14 -3.79 -3.48
CA GLY A 134 5.64 -5.14 -3.33
C GLY A 134 6.47 -5.44 -2.09
N CYS A 135 6.36 -4.67 -1.01
CA CYS A 135 7.02 -4.99 0.26
C CYS A 135 6.13 -4.90 1.50
N ASP A 136 4.83 -4.64 1.35
CA ASP A 136 3.87 -4.58 2.44
C ASP A 136 3.96 -5.81 3.35
N VAL A 137 3.99 -7.01 2.77
CA VAL A 137 4.06 -8.27 3.53
C VAL A 137 5.31 -8.32 4.43
N GLU A 138 6.47 -7.92 3.91
CA GLU A 138 7.72 -7.96 4.66
C GLU A 138 7.78 -6.87 5.74
N ILE A 139 7.15 -5.71 5.50
CA ILE A 139 6.96 -4.65 6.48
C ILE A 139 6.03 -5.13 7.60
N LEU A 140 4.89 -5.72 7.26
CA LEU A 140 3.92 -6.28 8.20
C LEU A 140 4.54 -7.38 9.05
N ARG A 141 5.34 -8.28 8.46
CA ARG A 141 6.10 -9.30 9.21
C ARG A 141 7.15 -8.68 10.13
N SER A 142 7.82 -7.60 9.71
CA SER A 142 8.73 -6.85 10.59
C SER A 142 7.99 -6.25 11.79
N MET A 143 6.83 -5.65 11.53
CA MET A 143 5.95 -5.08 12.55
C MET A 143 5.44 -6.16 13.50
N ALA A 144 4.96 -7.29 12.97
CA ALA A 144 4.47 -8.42 13.74
C ALA A 144 5.55 -8.97 14.68
N TYR A 145 6.77 -9.17 14.17
CA TYR A 145 7.90 -9.63 14.97
C TYR A 145 8.26 -8.66 16.11
N HIS A 146 8.23 -7.35 15.84
CA HIS A 146 8.45 -6.34 16.88
C HIS A 146 7.35 -6.36 17.94
N CYS A 147 6.09 -6.42 17.50
CA CYS A 147 4.92 -6.41 18.36
C CYS A 147 4.73 -7.71 19.15
N TRP A 148 5.34 -8.82 18.72
CA TRP A 148 5.38 -10.06 19.50
C TRP A 148 5.98 -9.84 20.89
N TRP A 149 7.02 -9.02 20.97
CA TRP A 149 7.68 -8.66 22.24
C TRP A 149 7.06 -7.43 22.91
N ARG A 150 6.27 -6.64 22.17
CA ARG A 150 5.62 -5.40 22.63
C ARG A 150 4.18 -5.31 22.13
N PRO A 151 3.25 -6.13 22.66
CA PRO A 151 1.88 -6.18 22.16
C PRO A 151 1.13 -4.85 22.27
N GLU A 152 1.52 -3.98 23.20
CA GLU A 152 0.98 -2.65 23.41
C GLU A 152 1.33 -1.66 22.28
N GLU A 153 2.35 -1.95 21.48
CA GLU A 153 2.79 -1.11 20.35
C GLU A 153 2.13 -1.49 19.01
N ARG A 154 1.18 -2.43 19.02
CA ARG A 154 0.43 -2.86 17.82
C ARG A 154 -0.39 -1.71 17.22
N PRO A 155 -0.35 -1.51 15.88
CA PRO A 155 -1.27 -0.60 15.18
C PRO A 155 -2.73 -0.93 15.45
N TRP A 156 -3.61 0.05 15.64
CA TRP A 156 -5.04 -0.24 15.86
C TRP A 156 -5.77 -0.51 14.54
N LEU A 157 -5.39 0.21 13.49
CA LEU A 157 -5.85 0.05 12.12
C LEU A 157 -4.63 -0.14 11.20
N ILE A 158 -4.71 -1.13 10.32
CA ILE A 158 -3.74 -1.37 9.26
C ILE A 158 -4.48 -1.31 7.92
N GLN A 159 -3.99 -0.51 6.99
CA GLN A 159 -4.35 -0.58 5.57
C GLN A 159 -3.09 -0.89 4.76
N PHE A 160 -3.19 -1.81 3.81
CA PHE A 160 -2.12 -2.21 2.90
C PHE A 160 -2.69 -2.63 1.55
N GLU A 161 -1.86 -2.69 0.52
CA GLU A 161 -2.32 -3.00 -0.84
C GLU A 161 -2.83 -4.45 -0.97
N SER A 162 -3.81 -4.64 -1.85
CA SER A 162 -4.46 -5.94 -2.14
C SER A 162 -4.04 -6.55 -3.48
N ASN A 163 -4.44 -7.80 -3.71
CA ASN A 163 -4.39 -8.53 -4.98
C ASN A 163 -2.99 -8.77 -5.53
N GLY A 164 -2.07 -9.18 -4.66
CA GLY A 164 -0.69 -9.53 -5.04
C GLY A 164 0.21 -8.33 -5.32
N LEU A 165 -0.27 -7.11 -5.09
CA LEU A 165 0.58 -5.90 -5.09
C LEU A 165 1.40 -5.78 -3.80
N SER A 166 0.94 -6.41 -2.71
CA SER A 166 1.60 -6.39 -1.40
C SER A 166 2.94 -7.12 -1.34
N ASN A 167 3.27 -7.97 -2.32
CA ASN A 167 4.58 -8.59 -2.45
C ASN A 167 4.97 -8.78 -3.92
N ALA A 168 5.95 -8.01 -4.40
CA ALA A 168 6.43 -8.07 -5.78
C ALA A 168 7.12 -9.41 -6.11
N ARG A 169 7.47 -10.20 -5.09
CA ARG A 169 8.08 -11.53 -5.24
C ARG A 169 7.09 -12.68 -5.01
N GLY A 170 5.87 -12.37 -4.60
CA GLY A 170 4.84 -13.36 -4.28
C GLY A 170 4.02 -13.77 -5.50
N ASP A 171 3.30 -14.89 -5.37
CA ASP A 171 2.30 -15.37 -6.34
C ASP A 171 0.87 -14.92 -5.99
N GLY A 172 0.76 -13.93 -5.07
CA GLY A 172 -0.51 -13.45 -4.52
C GLY A 172 -1.00 -14.21 -3.28
N SER A 173 -0.43 -15.38 -2.94
CA SER A 173 -0.81 -16.13 -1.73
C SER A 173 -0.31 -15.48 -0.44
N ASP A 174 0.72 -14.64 -0.53
CA ASP A 174 1.33 -13.96 0.62
C ASP A 174 0.36 -13.00 1.32
N GLU A 175 -0.61 -12.44 0.59
CA GLU A 175 -1.61 -11.54 1.17
C GLU A 175 -2.54 -12.30 2.14
N ASP A 176 -3.08 -13.44 1.69
CA ASP A 176 -3.97 -14.25 2.54
C ASP A 176 -3.17 -14.84 3.73
N ALA A 177 -1.90 -15.16 3.52
CA ALA A 177 -1.01 -15.60 4.59
C ALA A 177 -0.80 -14.50 5.64
N VAL A 178 -0.47 -13.26 5.23
CA VAL A 178 -0.26 -12.16 6.19
C VAL A 178 -1.56 -11.73 6.88
N VAL A 179 -2.71 -11.80 6.19
CA VAL A 179 -4.02 -11.61 6.83
C VAL A 179 -4.21 -12.65 7.93
N SER A 180 -3.95 -13.93 7.64
CA SER A 180 -4.06 -15.02 8.63
C SER A 180 -3.12 -14.79 9.83
N GLU A 181 -1.85 -14.43 9.57
CA GLU A 181 -0.86 -14.09 10.60
C GLU A 181 -1.35 -12.92 11.49
N LEU A 182 -1.96 -11.89 10.90
CA LEU A 182 -2.54 -10.76 11.65
C LEU A 182 -3.80 -11.16 12.44
N GLU A 183 -4.65 -12.02 11.90
CA GLU A 183 -5.81 -12.53 12.65
C GLU A 183 -5.40 -13.32 13.90
N GLU A 184 -4.33 -14.12 13.82
CA GLU A 184 -3.72 -14.79 14.97
C GLU A 184 -3.19 -13.79 16.02
N MET A 185 -2.73 -12.63 15.57
CA MET A 185 -2.35 -11.52 16.45
C MET A 185 -3.54 -10.73 17.03
N GLY A 186 -4.78 -11.15 16.79
CA GLY A 186 -5.98 -10.53 17.34
C GLY A 186 -6.59 -9.43 16.48
N TYR A 187 -6.18 -9.30 15.22
CA TYR A 187 -6.86 -8.43 14.26
C TYR A 187 -8.14 -9.08 13.72
N MET A 188 -8.98 -8.28 13.08
CA MET A 188 -10.12 -8.70 12.27
C MET A 188 -10.04 -8.05 10.90
N LEU A 189 -10.31 -8.82 9.86
CA LEU A 189 -10.53 -8.28 8.52
C LEU A 189 -11.84 -7.50 8.47
N VAL A 190 -11.73 -6.19 8.25
CA VAL A 190 -12.89 -5.29 8.09
C VAL A 190 -13.34 -5.30 6.64
N GLY A 191 -12.41 -5.17 5.70
CA GLY A 191 -12.72 -5.29 4.29
C GLY A 191 -11.51 -5.44 3.39
N LYS A 192 -11.76 -5.99 2.21
CA LYS A 192 -10.78 -6.21 1.14
C LYS A 192 -11.40 -5.78 -0.18
N SER A 193 -10.81 -4.75 -0.78
CA SER A 193 -11.20 -4.19 -2.07
C SER A 193 -10.23 -4.66 -3.16
N LYS A 194 -10.39 -4.10 -4.37
CA LYS A 194 -9.40 -4.28 -5.44
C LYS A 194 -8.03 -3.69 -5.09
N THR A 195 -8.01 -2.66 -4.27
CA THR A 195 -6.82 -1.85 -4.00
C THR A 195 -6.27 -2.08 -2.61
N ASP A 196 -7.13 -2.30 -1.62
CA ASP A 196 -6.76 -2.19 -0.21
C ASP A 196 -7.36 -3.28 0.65
N THR A 197 -6.59 -3.76 1.61
CA THR A 197 -7.04 -4.61 2.72
C THR A 197 -6.97 -3.82 4.02
N HIS A 198 -8.05 -3.89 4.81
CA HIS A 198 -8.22 -3.16 6.06
C HIS A 198 -8.36 -4.13 7.23
N MET A 199 -7.41 -4.07 8.16
CA MET A 199 -7.36 -4.91 9.36
C MET A 199 -7.48 -4.04 10.63
N VAL A 200 -8.32 -4.45 11.58
CA VAL A 200 -8.53 -3.73 12.84
C VAL A 200 -8.21 -4.60 14.05
N LEU A 201 -7.47 -4.06 15.01
CA LEU A 201 -7.17 -4.72 16.27
C LEU A 201 -8.44 -4.81 17.13
N ARG A 202 -8.95 -6.03 17.38
CA ARG A 202 -10.28 -6.27 17.97
C ARG A 202 -10.48 -5.57 19.31
N GLU A 203 -9.47 -5.60 20.19
CA GLU A 203 -9.53 -4.97 21.52
C GLU A 203 -9.60 -3.43 21.49
N LYS A 204 -9.31 -2.80 20.35
CA LYS A 204 -9.39 -1.35 20.17
C LYS A 204 -10.70 -0.91 19.51
N ALA A 205 -11.42 -1.84 18.88
CA ALA A 205 -12.72 -1.61 18.25
C ALA A 205 -13.89 -1.67 19.27
N VAL A 206 -13.72 -1.04 20.43
CA VAL A 206 -14.77 -1.00 21.46
C VAL A 206 -15.91 -0.07 21.06
N GLU A 207 -17.13 -0.41 21.45
CA GLU A 207 -18.31 0.41 21.17
C GLU A 207 -18.09 1.88 21.60
N GLY A 208 -18.44 2.81 20.72
CA GLY A 208 -18.26 4.24 20.94
C GLY A 208 -16.84 4.77 20.69
N SER A 209 -15.84 3.93 20.46
CA SER A 209 -14.49 4.40 20.08
C SER A 209 -14.48 5.06 18.69
N PRO A 210 -13.50 5.94 18.38
CA PRO A 210 -13.33 6.47 17.03
C PRO A 210 -13.18 5.38 15.97
N LEU A 211 -12.47 4.30 16.30
CA LEU A 211 -12.27 3.17 15.41
C LEU A 211 -13.58 2.42 15.12
N HIS A 212 -14.40 2.19 16.15
CA HIS A 212 -15.74 1.62 15.97
C HIS A 212 -16.63 2.50 15.08
N HIS A 213 -16.62 3.83 15.28
CA HIS A 213 -17.35 4.75 14.42
C HIS A 213 -16.88 4.71 12.96
N TRP A 214 -15.57 4.62 12.73
CA TRP A 214 -15.01 4.41 11.40
C TRP A 214 -15.48 3.08 10.80
N MET A 215 -15.48 1.99 11.57
CA MET A 215 -15.98 0.70 11.08
C MET A 215 -17.46 0.77 10.66
N LEU A 216 -18.29 1.52 11.39
CA LEU A 216 -19.70 1.75 11.06
C LEU A 216 -19.95 2.61 9.80
N THR A 217 -18.92 3.17 9.17
CA THR A 217 -19.07 3.83 7.86
C THR A 217 -19.16 2.82 6.72
N TRP A 218 -18.69 1.59 6.94
CA TRP A 218 -18.80 0.50 5.97
C TRP A 218 -20.24 -0.01 5.90
N ARG A 219 -20.70 -0.34 4.69
CA ARG A 219 -22.09 -0.76 4.46
C ARG A 219 -22.16 -1.77 3.32
N CYS A 220 -22.85 -2.88 3.55
CA CYS A 220 -23.13 -3.85 2.49
C CYS A 220 -24.09 -3.22 1.46
N SER A 221 -23.72 -3.23 0.18
CA SER A 221 -24.55 -2.72 -0.91
C SER A 221 -25.87 -3.49 -1.04
N TYR A 222 -25.91 -4.76 -0.64
CA TYR A 222 -27.08 -5.64 -0.80
C TYR A 222 -28.06 -5.55 0.37
N CYS A 223 -27.59 -5.69 1.61
CA CYS A 223 -28.48 -5.72 2.79
C CYS A 223 -28.43 -4.46 3.66
N GLY A 224 -27.55 -3.51 3.34
CA GLY A 224 -27.41 -2.27 4.08
C GLY A 224 -26.83 -2.38 5.49
N ARG A 225 -26.44 -3.58 5.94
CA ARG A 225 -25.86 -3.82 7.27
C ARG A 225 -24.45 -3.21 7.38
N ARG A 226 -24.13 -2.70 8.58
CA ARG A 226 -22.86 -2.05 8.95
C ARG A 226 -21.93 -2.90 9.81
N GLU A 227 -22.40 -4.06 10.27
CA GLU A 227 -21.66 -5.00 11.13
C GLU A 227 -21.51 -6.36 10.44
N GLY A 228 -21.25 -6.33 9.13
CA GLY A 228 -21.23 -7.52 8.27
C GLY A 228 -19.84 -8.00 7.88
N TYR A 229 -18.82 -7.73 8.69
CA TYR A 229 -17.42 -7.98 8.33
C TYR A 229 -17.15 -9.48 7.99
N PRO A 230 -16.18 -9.77 7.12
CA PRO A 230 -15.49 -8.81 6.25
C PRO A 230 -16.39 -8.30 5.11
N TYR A 231 -16.10 -7.07 4.67
CA TYR A 231 -16.66 -6.46 3.47
C TYR A 231 -15.76 -6.72 2.26
N LEU A 232 -16.30 -7.35 1.23
CA LEU A 232 -15.53 -7.72 0.04
C LEU A 232 -16.12 -7.07 -1.20
N ASP A 233 -15.29 -6.40 -1.98
CA ASP A 233 -15.71 -5.84 -3.25
C ASP A 233 -15.85 -6.93 -4.30
N ASP A 234 -16.97 -6.89 -5.02
CA ASP A 234 -17.17 -7.66 -6.23
C ASP A 234 -16.46 -6.96 -7.39
N PRO A 235 -15.47 -7.62 -8.02
CA PRO A 235 -14.68 -7.00 -9.05
C PRO A 235 -15.45 -6.72 -10.34
N TYR A 236 -16.61 -7.34 -10.55
CA TYR A 236 -17.43 -7.19 -11.75
C TYR A 236 -18.52 -6.14 -11.58
N THR A 237 -19.10 -6.04 -10.40
CA THR A 237 -20.24 -5.15 -10.15
C THR A 237 -19.84 -3.86 -9.44
N GLY A 238 -18.67 -3.82 -8.81
CA GLY A 238 -18.24 -2.70 -7.96
C GLY A 238 -19.04 -2.58 -6.66
N TYR A 239 -19.88 -3.57 -6.34
CA TYR A 239 -20.62 -3.60 -5.09
C TYR A 239 -19.79 -4.23 -3.98
N THR A 240 -19.95 -3.71 -2.76
CA THR A 240 -19.33 -4.28 -1.57
C THR A 240 -20.33 -5.19 -0.85
N SER A 241 -19.96 -6.44 -0.63
CA SER A 241 -20.80 -7.45 0.01
C SER A 241 -20.28 -7.80 1.41
N CYS A 242 -21.19 -8.00 2.36
CA CYS A 242 -20.86 -8.58 3.66
C CYS A 242 -20.79 -10.10 3.61
N SER A 243 -20.14 -10.71 4.60
CA SER A 243 -20.06 -12.17 4.80
C SER A 243 -21.42 -12.87 4.65
N ASN A 244 -22.45 -12.36 5.33
CA ASN A 244 -23.82 -12.90 5.29
C ASN A 244 -24.49 -12.87 3.89
N CYS A 245 -24.15 -11.89 3.05
CA CYS A 245 -24.71 -11.79 1.70
C CYS A 245 -23.96 -12.68 0.71
N ARG A 246 -22.66 -12.93 0.94
CA ARG A 246 -21.82 -13.78 0.12
C ARG A 246 -22.19 -15.26 0.23
N GLU A 247 -22.55 -15.70 1.43
CA GLU A 247 -22.94 -17.09 1.71
C GLU A 247 -24.33 -17.47 1.16
N ARG A 248 -25.11 -16.49 0.70
CA ARG A 248 -26.40 -16.77 0.05
C ARG A 248 -26.13 -17.06 -1.42
N PRO A 249 -26.22 -18.33 -1.89
CA PRO A 249 -26.25 -18.59 -3.32
C PRO A 249 -27.40 -17.76 -3.89
N SER A 250 -27.12 -17.07 -5.00
CA SER A 250 -28.04 -16.17 -5.71
C SER A 250 -29.42 -16.83 -5.93
N ARG A 251 -30.32 -16.70 -4.96
CA ARG A 251 -31.75 -16.98 -5.10
C ARG A 251 -32.41 -15.75 -5.70
N ALA A 252 -32.02 -15.45 -6.92
CA ALA A 252 -32.69 -14.58 -7.88
C ALA A 252 -32.02 -14.93 -9.22
N GLY A 253 -32.55 -15.84 -10.03
CA GLY A 253 -33.93 -15.74 -10.51
C GLY A 253 -34.07 -14.45 -11.30
N TYR A 254 -33.29 -14.30 -12.37
CA TYR A 254 -33.61 -13.35 -13.44
C TYR A 254 -34.93 -13.82 -14.08
N GLY A 255 -36.05 -13.41 -13.48
CA GLY A 255 -37.31 -13.29 -14.19
C GLY A 255 -37.17 -12.09 -15.11
N TRP A 256 -36.92 -12.36 -16.40
CA TRP A 256 -37.13 -11.39 -17.45
C TRP A 256 -38.63 -11.13 -17.56
N TYR A 257 -39.04 -9.89 -17.29
CA TYR A 257 -40.28 -9.30 -17.81
C TYR A 257 -39.91 -8.01 -18.52
#